data_AF-A0A9D9Z0P1-F1
#
_entry.id   AF-A0A9D9Z0P1-F1
#
_cell.length_a   1.000
_cell.length_b   1.000
_cell.length_c   1.000
_cell.angle_alpha   90.00
_cell.angle_beta   90.00
_cell.angle_gamma   90.00
#
_symmetry.space_group_name_H-M   'P 1'
#
loop_
_entity.id
_entity.type
_entity.pdbx_description
1 polymer ?
#
loop_
_entity_poly.entity_id
_entity_poly.type
_entity_poly.pdbx_seq_one_letter_code
_entity_poly.pdbx_strand_id
1 'polypeptide(L)'
;GKRCSLGQNVNVGCRAVIGNNVKIQNNISVYDDVIIEDDVFCGPSMVFTNVINPRAFIERKNEYKKTIVKKGASIGANATIVCGTTIGEYAFIAAGAVVTKDVPSYALMAGVPAKQIGWVCYCGNTLKNKNDGDAIFICHSCGKHYKLEDNHLTQLDN
;
A
#
# COMPACT_ATOMS: atom_id res chain seq x y z
N GLY A 1 9.87 12.19 -7.07
CA GLY A 1 11.25 12.32 -6.57
C GLY A 1 12.21 11.80 -7.60
N LYS A 2 13.34 11.22 -7.18
CA LYS A 2 14.40 10.71 -8.07
C LYS A 2 14.19 9.22 -8.39
N ARG A 3 14.68 8.77 -9.56
CA ARG A 3 14.70 7.36 -9.99
C ARG A 3 13.33 6.66 -9.99
N CYS A 4 12.27 7.40 -10.28
CA CYS A 4 10.95 6.81 -10.46
C CYS A 4 10.80 6.23 -11.87
N SER A 5 10.01 5.17 -11.99
CA SER A 5 9.62 4.60 -13.28
C SER A 5 8.11 4.68 -13.41
N LEU A 6 7.63 5.32 -14.46
CA LEU A 6 6.20 5.45 -14.78
C LEU A 6 5.92 4.65 -16.06
N GLY A 7 4.93 3.77 -15.98
CA GLY A 7 4.46 2.97 -17.10
C GLY A 7 3.60 3.76 -18.09
N GLN A 8 2.99 3.05 -19.03
CA GLN A 8 2.09 3.61 -20.02
C GLN A 8 0.76 4.05 -19.39
N ASN A 9 0.17 5.12 -19.91
CA ASN A 9 -1.12 5.66 -19.45
C ASN A 9 -1.15 6.00 -17.95
N VAL A 10 -0.04 6.51 -17.42
CA VAL A 10 0.02 7.05 -16.06
C VAL A 10 -0.38 8.52 -16.09
N ASN A 11 -1.35 8.89 -15.25
CA ASN A 11 -1.72 10.28 -15.01
C ASN A 11 -1.28 10.70 -13.60
N VAL A 12 -0.69 11.89 -13.47
CA VAL A 12 -0.24 12.42 -12.18
C VAL A 12 -0.89 13.79 -11.97
N GLY A 13 -1.68 13.91 -10.90
CA GLY A 13 -2.33 15.16 -10.51
C GLY A 13 -1.34 16.22 -10.08
N CYS A 14 -1.73 17.49 -10.19
CA CYS A 14 -0.89 18.64 -9.90
C CYS A 14 -0.46 18.70 -8.42
N ARG A 15 -1.26 18.15 -7.50
CA ARG A 15 -0.96 18.09 -6.06
C ARG A 15 -0.50 16.70 -5.59
N ALA A 16 -0.35 15.75 -6.51
CA ALA A 16 0.18 14.44 -6.16
C ALA A 16 1.64 14.57 -5.71
N VAL A 17 2.02 13.81 -4.68
CA VAL A 17 3.41 13.74 -4.20
C VAL A 17 3.93 12.33 -4.44
N ILE A 18 5.06 12.23 -5.13
CA ILE A 18 5.73 10.96 -5.41
C ILE A 18 7.16 11.06 -4.87
N GLY A 19 7.54 10.11 -4.01
CA GLY A 19 8.87 9.97 -3.41
C GLY A 19 9.94 9.53 -4.40
N ASN A 20 10.98 8.89 -3.89
CA ASN A 20 12.12 8.36 -4.63
C ASN A 20 11.95 6.86 -4.89
N ASN A 21 12.56 6.35 -5.97
CA ASN A 21 12.55 4.93 -6.34
C ASN A 21 11.16 4.30 -6.53
N VAL A 22 10.12 5.12 -6.73
CA VAL A 22 8.75 4.65 -6.88
C VAL A 22 8.56 4.01 -8.26
N LYS A 23 7.90 2.86 -8.30
CA LYS A 23 7.55 2.18 -9.55
C LYS A 23 6.04 2.22 -9.73
N ILE A 24 5.57 3.00 -10.69
CA ILE A 24 4.17 3.11 -11.07
C ILE A 24 4.00 2.37 -12.40
N GLN A 25 3.30 1.24 -12.37
CA GLN A 25 3.05 0.43 -13.57
C GLN A 25 1.93 1.05 -14.43
N ASN A 26 1.56 0.35 -15.51
CA ASN A 26 0.64 0.88 -16.52
C ASN A 26 -0.78 1.15 -15.97
N ASN A 27 -1.46 2.12 -16.58
CA ASN A 27 -2.88 2.46 -16.37
C ASN A 27 -3.23 2.91 -14.94
N ILE A 28 -2.39 3.75 -14.33
CA ILE A 28 -2.59 4.23 -12.96
C ILE A 28 -2.80 5.74 -12.98
N SER A 29 -3.86 6.20 -12.32
CA SER A 29 -4.09 7.62 -12.07
C SER A 29 -3.75 7.95 -10.62
N VAL A 30 -2.68 8.71 -10.40
CA VAL A 30 -2.33 9.27 -9.09
C VAL A 30 -3.02 10.63 -8.99
N TYR A 31 -4.17 10.67 -8.33
CA TYR A 31 -4.95 11.90 -8.19
C TYR A 31 -4.28 12.93 -7.28
N ASP A 32 -4.80 14.15 -7.32
CA ASP A 32 -4.48 15.16 -6.32
C ASP A 32 -4.67 14.62 -4.90
N ASP A 33 -3.79 15.04 -3.99
CA ASP A 33 -3.81 14.66 -2.57
C ASP A 33 -3.52 13.16 -2.30
N VAL A 34 -3.08 12.42 -3.32
CA VAL A 34 -2.39 11.13 -3.15
C VAL A 34 -0.90 11.38 -2.91
N ILE A 35 -0.40 10.84 -1.79
CA ILE A 35 1.02 10.88 -1.42
C ILE A 35 1.56 9.46 -1.48
N ILE A 36 2.58 9.26 -2.31
CA ILE A 36 3.33 8.02 -2.46
C ILE A 36 4.74 8.29 -1.95
N GLU A 37 5.13 7.63 -0.85
CA GLU A 37 6.47 7.74 -0.28
C GLU A 37 7.51 6.91 -1.04
N ASP A 38 8.73 6.88 -0.52
CA ASP A 38 9.88 6.24 -1.15
C ASP A 38 9.72 4.72 -1.29
N ASP A 39 10.34 4.14 -2.33
CA ASP A 39 10.43 2.70 -2.56
C ASP A 39 9.07 1.97 -2.73
N VAL A 40 7.98 2.70 -2.99
CA VAL A 40 6.65 2.13 -3.22
C VAL A 40 6.54 1.47 -4.60
N PHE A 41 5.87 0.32 -4.64
CA PHE A 41 5.48 -0.34 -5.88
C PHE A 41 3.96 -0.28 -6.10
N CYS A 42 3.54 0.28 -7.24
CA CYS A 42 2.15 0.32 -7.67
C CYS A 42 1.97 -0.60 -8.88
N GLY A 43 1.34 -1.76 -8.66
CA GLY A 43 1.07 -2.78 -9.67
C GLY A 43 0.11 -2.30 -10.78
N PRO A 44 0.16 -2.94 -11.96
CA PRO A 44 -0.56 -2.47 -13.13
C PRO A 44 -2.07 -2.41 -12.88
N SER A 45 -2.70 -1.35 -13.38
CA SER A 45 -4.13 -1.09 -13.27
C SER A 45 -4.66 -1.06 -11.84
N MET A 46 -3.80 -0.85 -10.83
CA MET A 46 -4.30 -0.54 -9.49
C MET A 46 -4.92 0.87 -9.49
N VAL A 47 -5.95 1.05 -8.66
CA VAL A 47 -6.82 2.23 -8.70
C VAL A 47 -6.75 2.95 -7.37
N PHE A 48 -6.44 4.25 -7.40
CA PHE A 48 -6.82 5.16 -6.32
C PHE A 48 -8.24 5.65 -6.55
N THR A 49 -8.96 6.00 -5.49
CA THR A 49 -10.11 6.92 -5.59
C THR A 49 -9.77 8.24 -4.91
N ASN A 50 -10.56 9.28 -5.12
CA ASN A 50 -10.34 10.61 -4.52
C ASN A 50 -11.57 11.14 -3.74
N VAL A 51 -12.78 10.69 -4.09
CA VAL A 51 -14.05 11.07 -3.45
C VAL A 51 -14.81 9.80 -3.05
N ILE A 52 -15.43 9.81 -1.87
CA ILE A 52 -16.15 8.65 -1.31
C ILE A 52 -17.42 8.34 -2.11
N ASN A 53 -18.17 9.37 -2.51
CA ASN A 53 -19.49 9.25 -3.13
C ASN A 53 -19.61 10.17 -4.36
N PRO A 54 -18.91 9.85 -5.47
CA PRO A 54 -18.94 10.65 -6.67
C PRO A 54 -20.34 10.64 -7.32
N ARG A 55 -20.69 11.78 -7.93
CA ARG A 55 -21.88 11.96 -8.78
C ARG A 55 -21.50 12.87 -9.94
N ALA A 56 -21.82 12.49 -11.17
CA ALA A 56 -21.39 13.21 -12.37
C ALA A 56 -21.85 14.67 -12.42
N PHE A 57 -23.03 14.96 -11.85
CA PHE A 57 -23.62 16.30 -11.81
C PHE A 57 -23.27 17.09 -10.54
N ILE A 58 -22.49 16.52 -9.61
CA ILE A 58 -22.09 17.18 -8.36
C ILE A 58 -20.57 17.34 -8.35
N GLU A 59 -20.11 18.58 -8.40
CA GLU A 59 -18.69 18.88 -8.23
C GLU A 59 -18.30 18.77 -6.75
N ARG A 60 -17.34 17.89 -6.45
CA ARG A 60 -16.86 17.60 -5.08
C ARG A 60 -15.35 17.71 -4.97
N LYS A 61 -14.75 18.60 -5.76
CA LYS A 61 -13.29 18.79 -5.79
C LYS A 61 -12.73 19.22 -4.43
N ASN A 62 -13.53 19.93 -3.64
CA ASN A 62 -13.22 20.34 -2.27
C ASN A 62 -13.35 19.21 -1.23
N GLU A 63 -13.93 18.05 -1.59
CA GLU A 63 -14.11 16.90 -0.68
C GLU A 63 -13.02 15.83 -0.86
N TYR A 64 -11.99 16.11 -1.66
CA TYR A 64 -10.92 15.14 -1.92
C TYR A 64 -10.28 14.67 -0.62
N LYS A 65 -10.22 13.34 -0.47
CA LYS A 65 -9.64 12.71 0.72
C LYS A 65 -8.20 12.34 0.43
N LYS A 66 -7.31 12.81 1.30
CA LYS A 66 -5.89 12.52 1.26
C LYS A 66 -5.65 11.02 1.45
N THR A 67 -4.93 10.40 0.52
CA THR A 67 -4.48 9.00 0.63
C THR A 67 -2.96 8.99 0.73
N ILE A 68 -2.43 8.19 1.66
CA ILE A 68 -0.99 8.10 1.89
C ILE A 68 -0.56 6.64 1.71
N VAL A 69 0.42 6.41 0.84
CA VAL A 69 1.07 5.12 0.67
C VAL A 69 2.49 5.25 1.21
N LYS A 70 2.73 4.65 2.37
CA LYS A 70 4.00 4.80 3.07
C LYS A 70 5.12 3.98 2.46
N LYS A 71 6.34 4.31 2.89
CA LYS A 71 7.59 3.78 2.36
C LYS A 71 7.57 2.26 2.18
N GLY A 72 8.04 1.79 1.02
CA GLY A 72 8.23 0.37 0.72
C GLY A 72 6.95 -0.45 0.58
N ALA A 73 5.76 0.15 0.70
CA ALA A 73 4.51 -0.56 0.49
C ALA A 73 4.39 -1.05 -0.97
N SER A 74 3.71 -2.18 -1.15
CA SER A 74 3.45 -2.78 -2.45
C SER A 74 1.95 -2.95 -2.67
N ILE A 75 1.44 -2.43 -3.79
CA ILE A 75 0.04 -2.55 -4.19
C ILE A 75 -0.03 -3.47 -5.40
N GLY A 76 -0.72 -4.60 -5.25
CA GLY A 76 -0.87 -5.60 -6.31
C GLY A 76 -1.69 -5.10 -7.50
N ALA A 77 -1.56 -5.81 -8.62
CA ALA A 77 -2.31 -5.50 -9.84
C ALA A 77 -3.82 -5.46 -9.58
N ASN A 78 -4.52 -4.52 -10.22
CA ASN A 78 -5.97 -4.38 -10.13
C ASN A 78 -6.53 -4.21 -8.69
N ALA A 79 -5.72 -3.86 -7.70
CA ALA A 79 -6.20 -3.52 -6.38
C ALA A 79 -6.82 -2.12 -6.37
N THR A 80 -7.82 -1.89 -5.52
CA THR A 80 -8.46 -0.57 -5.34
C THR A 80 -8.17 -0.03 -3.95
N ILE A 81 -7.68 1.20 -3.88
CA ILE A 81 -7.45 1.95 -2.65
C ILE A 81 -8.51 3.04 -2.54
N VAL A 82 -9.44 2.89 -1.60
CA VAL A 82 -10.45 3.91 -1.33
C VAL A 82 -9.79 5.14 -0.71
N CYS A 83 -10.17 6.32 -1.18
CA CYS A 83 -9.65 7.61 -0.74
C CYS A 83 -9.74 7.80 0.78
N GLY A 84 -8.79 8.54 1.37
CA GLY A 84 -8.78 8.78 2.82
C GLY A 84 -8.11 7.67 3.63
N THR A 85 -7.50 6.70 2.97
CA THR A 85 -6.80 5.58 3.61
C THR A 85 -5.28 5.82 3.66
N THR A 86 -4.66 5.31 4.72
CA THR A 86 -3.22 5.21 4.87
C THR A 86 -2.78 3.76 4.73
N ILE A 87 -1.87 3.50 3.79
CA ILE A 87 -1.19 2.20 3.65
C ILE A 87 0.13 2.27 4.42
N GLY A 88 0.27 1.40 5.44
CA GLY A 88 1.44 1.34 6.30
C GLY A 88 2.74 0.97 5.57
N GLU A 89 3.87 1.22 6.24
CA GLU A 89 5.20 0.95 5.69
C GLU A 89 5.35 -0.54 5.39
N TYR A 90 5.92 -0.87 4.23
CA TYR A 90 6.15 -2.26 3.80
C TYR A 90 4.91 -3.16 3.79
N ALA A 91 3.70 -2.59 3.86
CA ALA A 91 2.46 -3.35 3.71
C ALA A 91 2.34 -3.90 2.29
N PHE A 92 1.67 -5.03 2.14
CA PHE A 92 1.45 -5.69 0.85
C PHE A 92 -0.05 -5.85 0.61
N ILE A 93 -0.56 -5.16 -0.39
CA ILE A 93 -1.94 -5.29 -0.85
C ILE A 93 -1.96 -6.32 -1.99
N ALA A 94 -2.65 -7.45 -1.79
CA ALA A 94 -2.77 -8.48 -2.79
C ALA A 94 -3.50 -7.97 -4.04
N ALA A 95 -3.25 -8.62 -5.18
CA ALA A 95 -3.93 -8.31 -6.43
C ALA A 95 -5.46 -8.41 -6.27
N GLY A 96 -6.19 -7.48 -6.88
CA GLY A 96 -7.65 -7.44 -6.84
C GLY A 96 -8.27 -7.05 -5.49
N ALA A 97 -7.47 -6.76 -4.45
CA ALA A 97 -8.01 -6.40 -3.14
C ALA A 97 -8.63 -4.98 -3.14
N VAL A 98 -9.69 -4.78 -2.34
CA VAL A 98 -10.34 -3.46 -2.18
C VAL A 98 -10.13 -2.95 -0.76
N VAL A 99 -9.18 -2.03 -0.60
CA VAL A 99 -8.81 -1.43 0.69
C VAL A 99 -9.75 -0.29 1.02
N THR A 100 -10.50 -0.44 2.11
CA THR A 100 -11.52 0.53 2.57
C THR A 100 -11.16 1.22 3.88
N LYS A 101 -10.07 0.81 4.53
CA LYS A 101 -9.60 1.29 5.84
C LYS A 101 -8.07 1.34 5.85
N ASP A 102 -7.51 2.04 6.84
CA ASP A 102 -6.08 2.09 7.07
C ASP A 102 -5.48 0.69 7.24
N VAL A 103 -4.27 0.52 6.71
CA VAL A 103 -3.54 -0.75 6.68
C VAL A 103 -2.32 -0.64 7.58
N PRO A 104 -2.13 -1.54 8.55
CA PRO A 104 -0.94 -1.56 9.39
C PRO A 104 0.35 -1.77 8.58
N SER A 105 1.48 -1.27 9.07
CA SER A 105 2.78 -1.57 8.49
C SER A 105 3.03 -3.08 8.46
N TYR A 106 3.68 -3.58 7.42
CA TYR A 106 3.95 -4.99 7.18
C TYR A 106 2.71 -5.90 7.01
N ALA A 107 1.49 -5.37 7.00
CA ALA A 107 0.30 -6.20 6.86
C ALA A 107 0.17 -6.78 5.44
N LEU A 108 -0.25 -8.04 5.35
CA LEU A 108 -0.69 -8.66 4.10
C LEU A 108 -2.21 -8.57 3.98
N MET A 109 -2.71 -7.76 3.05
CA MET A 109 -4.13 -7.51 2.85
C MET A 109 -4.66 -8.18 1.60
N ALA A 110 -5.81 -8.86 1.67
CA ALA A 110 -6.43 -9.51 0.52
C ALA A 110 -7.97 -9.51 0.59
N GLY A 111 -8.62 -9.60 -0.58
CA GLY A 111 -10.08 -9.76 -0.70
C GLY A 111 -10.87 -8.47 -0.90
N VAL A 112 -12.20 -8.61 -0.96
CA VAL A 112 -13.17 -7.52 -1.17
C VAL A 112 -14.32 -7.64 -0.16
N PRO A 113 -14.40 -6.77 0.86
CA PRO A 113 -13.38 -5.79 1.25
C PRO A 113 -12.10 -6.47 1.73
N ALA A 114 -10.97 -5.78 1.60
CA ALA A 114 -9.67 -6.31 2.01
C ALA A 114 -9.63 -6.58 3.51
N LYS A 115 -9.17 -7.77 3.88
CA LYS A 115 -8.90 -8.18 5.26
C LYS A 115 -7.43 -8.53 5.39
N GLN A 116 -6.89 -8.33 6.58
CA GLN A 116 -5.56 -8.81 6.89
C GLN A 116 -5.57 -10.33 6.96
N ILE A 117 -4.70 -10.96 6.19
CA ILE A 117 -4.54 -12.44 6.14
C ILE A 117 -3.18 -12.90 6.68
N GLY A 118 -2.32 -11.95 7.07
CA GLY A 118 -1.01 -12.24 7.63
C GLY A 118 -0.11 -11.02 7.64
N TRP A 119 1.19 -11.29 7.66
CA TRP A 119 2.25 -10.30 7.69
C TRP A 119 3.28 -10.59 6.59
N VAL A 120 3.97 -9.55 6.13
CA VAL A 120 5.07 -9.62 5.16
C VAL A 120 6.33 -9.03 5.76
N CYS A 121 7.46 -9.57 5.33
CA CYS A 121 8.78 -9.01 5.60
C CYS A 121 9.00 -7.74 4.77
N TYR A 122 9.91 -6.86 5.17
CA TYR A 122 10.37 -5.73 4.35
C TYR A 122 10.83 -6.14 2.93
N CYS A 123 11.27 -7.40 2.75
CA CYS A 123 11.69 -7.93 1.45
C CYS A 123 10.52 -8.49 0.59
N GLY A 124 9.28 -8.38 1.07
CA GLY A 124 8.06 -8.77 0.35
C GLY A 124 7.62 -10.23 0.54
N ASN A 125 8.39 -11.06 1.25
CA ASN A 125 8.00 -12.45 1.53
C ASN A 125 7.06 -12.54 2.72
N THR A 126 6.02 -13.38 2.62
CA THR A 126 5.09 -13.66 3.72
C THR A 126 5.83 -14.24 4.92
N LEU A 127 5.57 -13.65 6.09
CA LEU A 127 6.06 -14.16 7.35
C LEU A 127 5.17 -15.31 7.81
N LYS A 128 5.80 -16.43 8.16
CA LYS A 128 5.14 -17.57 8.79
C LYS A 128 5.59 -17.62 10.23
N ASN A 129 4.65 -17.87 11.13
CA ASN A 129 4.98 -18.19 12.51
C ASN A 129 5.69 -19.54 12.56
N LYS A 130 6.64 -19.67 13.50
CA LYS A 130 7.21 -20.99 13.81
C LYS A 130 6.19 -21.85 14.55
N ASN A 131 5.42 -21.27 15.47
CA ASN A 131 4.32 -21.94 16.18
C ASN A 131 3.07 -21.04 16.27
N ASP A 132 1.88 -21.66 16.38
CA ASP A 132 0.63 -20.94 16.63
C ASP A 132 0.73 -20.17 17.96
N GLY A 133 0.52 -18.86 17.90
CA GLY A 133 0.59 -17.96 19.06
C GLY A 133 1.95 -17.29 19.29
N ASP A 134 3.00 -17.61 18.53
CA ASP A 134 4.28 -16.91 18.64
C ASP A 134 4.14 -15.45 18.20
N ALA A 135 4.68 -14.55 19.02
CA ALA A 135 4.85 -13.14 18.70
C ALA A 135 6.08 -12.86 17.83
N ILE A 136 6.93 -13.87 17.58
CA ILE A 136 8.19 -13.71 16.85
C ILE A 136 8.09 -14.39 15.48
N PHE A 137 8.39 -13.62 14.44
CA PHE A 137 8.41 -14.09 13.06
C PHE A 137 9.84 -14.01 12.52
N ILE A 138 10.22 -15.01 11.70
CA ILE A 138 11.52 -15.02 11.01
C ILE A 138 11.26 -15.16 9.52
N CYS A 139 11.79 -14.22 8.74
CA CYS A 139 11.71 -14.33 7.30
C CYS A 139 12.69 -15.39 6.79
N HIS A 140 12.19 -16.44 6.14
CA HIS A 140 13.03 -17.50 5.56
C HIS A 140 13.94 -17.00 4.42
N SER A 141 13.60 -15.88 3.78
CA SER A 141 14.32 -15.38 2.60
C SER A 141 15.49 -14.47 2.96
N CYS A 142 15.35 -13.62 3.97
CA CYS A 142 16.40 -12.65 4.34
C CYS A 142 16.91 -12.80 5.78
N GLY A 143 16.35 -13.72 6.56
CA GLY A 143 16.76 -13.98 7.95
C GLY A 143 16.37 -12.91 8.96
N LYS A 144 15.64 -11.86 8.57
CA LYS A 144 15.20 -10.82 9.50
C LYS A 144 14.16 -11.32 10.49
N HIS A 145 14.23 -10.79 11.70
CA HIS A 145 13.35 -11.10 12.82
C HIS A 145 12.34 -9.97 13.02
N TYR A 146 11.14 -10.35 13.45
CA TYR A 146 10.06 -9.42 13.73
C TYR A 146 9.36 -9.81 15.02
N LYS A 147 8.86 -8.81 15.73
CA LYS A 147 8.03 -8.97 16.92
C LYS A 147 6.66 -8.35 16.70
N LEU A 148 5.61 -9.09 17.06
CA LEU A 148 4.23 -8.64 17.03
C LEU A 148 3.78 -8.33 18.46
N GLU A 149 3.48 -7.06 18.74
CA GLU A 149 2.92 -6.59 20.01
C GLU A 149 1.73 -5.70 19.71
N ASP A 150 0.60 -5.91 20.39
CA ASP A 150 -0.63 -5.12 20.24
C ASP A 150 -1.05 -4.89 18.77
N ASN A 151 -0.93 -5.95 17.95
CA ASN A 151 -1.23 -5.93 16.51
C ASN A 151 -0.31 -4.99 15.69
N HIS A 152 0.87 -4.65 16.20
CA HIS A 152 1.92 -3.93 15.50
C HIS A 152 3.15 -4.81 15.32
N LEU A 153 3.52 -5.02 14.06
CA LEU A 153 4.73 -5.77 13.72
C LEU A 153 5.93 -4.82 13.61
N THR A 154 6.95 -5.07 14.41
CA THR A 154 8.21 -4.30 14.41
C THR A 154 9.36 -5.20 13.99
N GLN A 155 10.22 -4.71 13.10
CA GLN A 155 11.46 -5.39 12.76
C GLN A 155 12.43 -5.29 13.95
N LEU A 156 13.03 -6.42 14.34
CA LEU A 156 14.12 -6.42 15.31
C LEU A 156 15.43 -6.20 14.56
N ASP A 157 16.22 -5.24 15.02
CA ASP A 157 17.59 -5.06 14.56
C ASP A 157 18.46 -6.14 15.22
N ASN A 158 19.08 -6.98 14.39
CA ASN A 158 20.12 -7.91 14.83
C ASN A 158 21.47 -7.21 14.78
#